data_AF-A0A7Y3ENA9-F1
#
_entry.id   AF-A0A7Y3ENA9-F1
#
_cell.length_a   1.000
_cell.length_b   1.000
_cell.length_c   1.000
_cell.angle_alpha   90.00
_cell.angle_beta   90.00
_cell.angle_gamma   90.00
#
_symmetry.space_group_name_H-M   'P 1'
#
loop_
_entity.id
_entity.type
_entity.pdbx_description
1 polymer ?
#
loop_
_entity_poly.entity_id
_entity_poly.type
_entity_poly.pdbx_seq_one_letter_code
_entity_poly.pdbx_strand_id
1 'polypeptide(L)'
;MCYYRHDNKFPSRVFGGTAKHINNQKKCSVDDFVYFHYKNVSDANPKLPDFWHLAETSREELAELESFYENESGGLMIPALDLEPERDDFDQLEKEYQKLGFKRERHIFSLKKNNNLMAILMVNISDIGLNLSDLTSCINIIILDSMDLSREVLHKTLLVITEILKRQEISVLLYPVSYAEKELIPYEKIYTMWIMNLKYTDSYFKYIDRLLRFT
;
A
#
# COMPACT_ATOMS: atom_id res chain seq x y z
N MET A 1 9.37 3.36 -8.93
CA MET A 1 8.54 2.30 -8.32
C MET A 1 7.61 1.75 -9.38
N CYS A 2 7.37 0.45 -9.39
CA CYS A 2 6.33 -0.19 -10.21
C CYS A 2 5.72 -1.39 -9.47
N TYR A 3 4.53 -1.80 -9.90
CA TYR A 3 3.91 -3.05 -9.44
C TYR A 3 3.94 -4.07 -10.58
N TYR A 4 4.16 -5.33 -10.22
CA TYR A 4 4.00 -6.46 -11.14
C TYR A 4 3.35 -7.64 -10.42
N ARG A 5 2.68 -8.51 -11.18
CA ARG A 5 2.09 -9.73 -10.60
C ARG A 5 3.20 -10.72 -10.30
N HIS A 6 3.22 -11.25 -9.08
CA HIS A 6 4.29 -12.11 -8.60
C HIS A 6 4.56 -13.33 -9.52
N ASP A 7 3.50 -13.87 -10.12
CA ASP A 7 3.51 -15.01 -11.04
C ASP A 7 3.99 -14.68 -12.47
N ASN A 8 4.12 -13.39 -12.82
CA ASN A 8 4.62 -13.00 -14.13
C ASN A 8 6.14 -13.16 -14.22
N LYS A 9 6.57 -14.21 -14.92
CA LYS A 9 7.97 -14.62 -15.03
C LYS A 9 8.91 -13.51 -15.52
N PHE A 10 8.49 -12.71 -16.50
CA PHE A 10 9.39 -11.70 -17.09
C PHE A 10 9.65 -10.52 -16.12
N PRO A 11 8.63 -9.78 -15.63
CA PRO A 11 8.83 -8.76 -14.61
C PRO A 11 9.50 -9.29 -13.34
N SER A 12 9.14 -10.50 -12.89
CA SER A 12 9.78 -11.13 -11.72
C SER A 12 11.27 -11.36 -11.92
N ARG A 13 11.68 -11.81 -13.12
CA ARG A 13 13.10 -11.97 -13.47
C ARG A 13 13.82 -10.62 -13.59
N VAL A 14 13.19 -9.62 -14.19
CA VAL A 14 13.80 -8.29 -14.38
C VAL A 14 13.92 -7.54 -13.04
N PHE A 15 12.81 -7.30 -12.36
CA PHE A 15 12.73 -6.46 -11.17
C PHE A 15 13.14 -7.23 -9.91
N GLY A 16 12.52 -8.38 -9.67
CA GLY A 16 12.88 -9.25 -8.54
C GLY A 16 14.32 -9.77 -8.65
N GLY A 17 14.76 -10.11 -9.86
CA GLY A 17 16.15 -10.48 -10.12
C GLY A 17 17.13 -9.34 -9.88
N THR A 18 16.78 -8.10 -10.23
CA THR A 18 17.58 -6.91 -9.89
C THR A 18 17.70 -6.75 -8.38
N ALA A 19 16.59 -6.81 -7.64
CA ALA A 19 16.61 -6.66 -6.18
C ALA A 19 17.52 -7.72 -5.54
N LYS A 20 17.42 -8.98 -5.99
CA LYS A 20 18.30 -10.07 -5.57
C LYS A 20 19.77 -9.84 -5.95
N HIS A 21 20.05 -9.27 -7.13
CA HIS A 21 21.40 -8.98 -7.57
C HIS A 21 22.06 -7.86 -6.74
N ILE A 22 21.31 -6.80 -6.46
CA ILE A 22 21.78 -5.66 -5.65
C ILE A 22 21.93 -6.06 -4.18
N ASN A 23 21.06 -6.96 -3.69
CA ASN A 23 21.08 -7.55 -2.35
C ASN A 23 21.22 -6.50 -1.23
N ASN A 24 20.49 -5.39 -1.36
CA ASN A 24 20.47 -4.31 -0.38
C ASN A 24 19.13 -3.59 -0.46
N GLN A 25 18.29 -3.78 0.56
CA GLN A 25 16.92 -3.27 0.61
C GLN A 25 16.86 -1.74 0.54
N LYS A 26 17.85 -1.03 1.07
CA LYS A 26 17.97 0.45 0.97
C LYS A 26 18.33 0.97 -0.42
N LYS A 27 18.74 0.08 -1.33
CA LYS A 27 19.05 0.43 -2.73
C LYS A 27 17.97 -0.07 -3.68
N CYS A 28 17.44 -1.25 -3.42
CA CYS A 28 16.41 -1.89 -4.22
C CYS A 28 15.60 -2.84 -3.34
N SER A 29 14.32 -2.53 -3.12
CA SER A 29 13.42 -3.36 -2.31
C SER A 29 12.27 -3.93 -3.12
N VAL A 30 11.71 -5.00 -2.58
CA VAL A 30 10.46 -5.59 -3.05
C VAL A 30 9.55 -5.83 -1.86
N ASP A 31 8.27 -5.50 -2.00
CA ASP A 31 7.26 -5.64 -0.96
C ASP A 31 6.00 -6.24 -1.59
N ASP A 32 5.52 -7.38 -1.08
CA ASP A 32 4.37 -8.10 -1.62
C ASP A 32 3.07 -7.69 -0.93
N PHE A 33 2.02 -7.48 -1.74
CA PHE A 33 0.69 -7.10 -1.30
C PHE A 33 -0.33 -8.10 -1.84
N VAL A 34 -1.27 -8.53 -1.00
CA VAL A 34 -2.48 -9.17 -1.55
C VAL A 34 -3.39 -8.11 -2.16
N TYR A 35 -4.09 -8.48 -3.21
CA TYR A 35 -4.99 -7.60 -3.94
C TYR A 35 -6.37 -8.21 -4.09
N PHE A 36 -7.40 -7.41 -3.79
CA PHE A 36 -8.80 -7.79 -3.95
C PHE A 36 -9.68 -6.57 -4.16
N HIS A 37 -10.80 -6.76 -4.85
CA HIS A 37 -11.89 -5.78 -4.88
C HIS A 37 -12.75 -5.90 -3.63
N TYR A 38 -12.92 -4.79 -2.92
CA TYR A 38 -13.91 -4.69 -1.88
C TYR A 38 -15.19 -4.09 -2.45
N LYS A 39 -16.31 -4.77 -2.22
CA LYS A 39 -17.65 -4.31 -2.62
C LYS A 39 -18.50 -4.10 -1.37
N ASN A 40 -18.99 -2.88 -1.20
CA ASN A 40 -19.97 -2.55 -0.19
C ASN A 40 -21.37 -2.98 -0.72
N VAL A 41 -21.73 -4.23 -0.47
CA VAL A 41 -22.99 -4.86 -0.95
C VAL A 41 -24.06 -4.98 0.14
N SER A 42 -23.78 -4.49 1.35
CA SER A 42 -24.61 -4.75 2.52
C SER A 42 -25.18 -3.46 3.13
N ASP A 43 -26.44 -3.48 3.54
CA ASP A 43 -27.02 -2.53 4.50
C ASP A 43 -26.46 -2.76 5.93
N ALA A 44 -25.28 -3.36 6.06
CA ALA A 44 -24.67 -3.66 7.34
C ALA A 44 -24.32 -2.36 8.06
N ASN A 45 -24.47 -2.37 9.38
CA ASN A 45 -24.08 -1.22 10.19
C ASN A 45 -22.56 -0.98 10.02
N PRO A 46 -22.15 0.19 9.51
CA PRO A 46 -20.75 0.55 9.33
C PRO A 46 -19.98 0.67 10.64
N LYS A 47 -20.64 0.62 11.79
CA LYS A 47 -19.97 0.84 13.06
C LYS A 47 -18.85 -0.18 13.34
N LEU A 48 -17.65 0.33 13.62
CA LEU A 48 -16.56 -0.45 14.19
C LEU A 48 -16.94 -1.02 15.56
N PRO A 49 -16.35 -2.16 15.98
CA PRO A 49 -16.57 -2.70 17.31
C PRO A 49 -16.09 -1.72 18.39
N ASP A 50 -16.52 -1.94 19.64
CA ASP A 50 -16.09 -1.09 20.75
C ASP A 50 -14.55 -1.07 20.86
N PHE A 51 -14.02 0.08 21.29
CA PHE A 51 -12.59 0.37 21.41
C PHE A 51 -11.81 0.50 20.09
N TRP A 52 -12.44 0.19 18.96
CA TRP A 52 -11.89 0.43 17.63
C TRP A 52 -12.33 1.78 17.08
N HIS A 53 -11.42 2.51 16.45
CA HIS A 53 -11.76 3.75 15.76
C HIS A 53 -10.80 4.03 14.61
N LEU A 54 -11.28 4.83 13.67
CA LEU A 54 -10.50 5.45 12.61
C LEU A 54 -10.31 6.92 12.94
N ALA A 55 -9.11 7.44 12.69
CA ALA A 55 -8.79 8.85 12.78
C ALA A 55 -7.82 9.24 11.64
N GLU A 56 -7.67 10.53 11.38
CA GLU A 56 -6.56 11.02 10.56
C GLU A 56 -5.24 10.62 11.21
N THR A 57 -4.27 10.24 10.37
CA THR A 57 -2.97 9.74 10.83
C THR A 57 -2.10 10.89 11.29
N SER A 58 -1.55 10.77 12.50
CA SER A 58 -0.60 11.76 13.05
C SER A 58 0.83 11.54 12.54
N ARG A 59 1.70 12.52 12.74
CA ARG A 59 3.14 12.38 12.41
C ARG A 59 3.80 11.33 13.30
N GLU A 60 3.37 11.22 14.56
CA GLU A 60 3.84 10.23 15.51
C GLU A 60 3.50 8.80 15.05
N GLU A 61 2.30 8.60 14.49
CA GLU A 61 1.88 7.31 13.92
C GLU A 61 2.66 6.95 12.63
N LEU A 62 3.00 7.95 11.81
CA LEU A 62 3.90 7.71 10.67
C LEU A 62 5.31 7.31 11.13
N ALA A 63 5.80 7.87 12.24
CA ALA A 63 7.10 7.49 12.80
C ALA A 63 7.07 6.06 13.38
N GLU A 64 5.96 5.67 13.99
CA GLU A 64 5.71 4.29 14.43
C GLU A 64 5.69 3.32 13.25
N LEU A 65 4.99 3.68 12.16
CA LEU A 65 4.98 2.91 10.91
C LEU A 65 6.37 2.76 10.29
N GLU A 66 7.14 3.84 10.24
CA GLU A 66 8.52 3.81 9.72
C GLU A 66 9.38 2.86 10.56
N SER A 67 9.29 2.97 11.89
CA SER A 67 10.01 2.09 12.82
C SER A 67 9.61 0.62 12.66
N PHE A 68 8.31 0.34 12.50
CA PHE A 68 7.80 -0.99 12.20
C PHE A 68 8.38 -1.54 10.89
N TYR A 69 8.27 -0.78 9.80
CA TYR A 69 8.71 -1.22 8.48
C TYR A 69 10.23 -1.40 8.40
N GLU A 70 11.00 -0.60 9.15
CA GLU A 70 12.45 -0.76 9.25
C GLU A 70 12.84 -2.12 9.83
N ASN A 71 12.11 -2.58 10.83
CA ASN A 71 12.34 -3.88 11.48
C ASN A 71 11.87 -5.05 10.62
N GLU A 72 10.75 -4.90 9.90
CA GLU A 72 10.17 -5.97 9.07
C GLU A 72 10.92 -6.17 7.74
N SER A 73 11.24 -5.07 7.03
CA SER A 73 11.79 -5.12 5.66
C SER A 73 13.07 -4.30 5.52
N GLY A 74 13.13 -3.11 6.14
CA GLY A 74 14.24 -2.16 5.95
C GLY A 74 14.35 -1.62 4.52
N GLY A 75 13.28 -1.77 3.73
CA GLY A 75 13.23 -1.41 2.32
C GLY A 75 12.94 0.07 2.06
N LEU A 76 12.28 0.34 0.93
CA LEU A 76 12.03 1.68 0.42
C LEU A 76 10.53 2.03 0.35
N MET A 77 9.63 1.20 0.87
CA MET A 77 8.18 1.39 0.75
C MET A 77 7.71 2.72 1.34
N ILE A 78 8.12 3.04 2.56
CA ILE A 78 7.70 4.26 3.28
C ILE A 78 8.02 5.54 2.48
N PRO A 79 9.27 5.80 2.05
CA PRO A 79 9.56 6.98 1.23
C PRO A 79 8.93 6.92 -0.16
N ALA A 80 8.75 5.73 -0.75
CA ALA A 80 8.15 5.58 -2.08
C ALA A 80 6.64 5.84 -2.08
N LEU A 81 5.95 5.49 -1.00
CA LEU A 81 4.54 5.78 -0.79
C LEU A 81 4.29 7.15 -0.16
N ASP A 82 5.35 7.90 0.15
CA ASP A 82 5.24 9.22 0.78
C ASP A 82 4.51 9.12 2.14
N LEU A 83 5.02 8.24 3.00
CA LEU A 83 4.51 7.97 4.35
C LEU A 83 5.55 8.36 5.43
N GLU A 84 6.47 9.27 5.09
CA GLU A 84 7.51 9.77 6.00
C GLU A 84 6.92 10.84 6.96
N PRO A 85 7.31 10.89 8.25
CA PRO A 85 6.78 11.86 9.23
C PRO A 85 7.04 13.33 8.89
N GLU A 86 8.14 13.60 8.18
CA GLU A 86 8.62 14.96 7.88
C GLU A 86 8.01 15.56 6.59
N ARG A 87 7.21 14.82 5.82
CA ARG A 87 6.67 15.32 4.55
C ARG A 87 5.61 16.41 4.77
N ASP A 88 5.72 17.44 3.94
CA ASP A 88 4.76 18.54 3.84
C ASP A 88 3.63 18.25 2.84
N ASP A 89 2.51 18.93 3.08
CA ASP A 89 1.14 18.84 2.55
C ASP A 89 0.91 18.25 1.12
N PHE A 90 0.33 17.04 1.06
CA PHE A 90 -0.35 16.52 -0.14
C PHE A 90 -1.41 17.49 -0.70
N ASP A 91 -1.95 18.33 0.17
CA ASP A 91 -2.93 19.37 -0.13
C ASP A 91 -2.52 20.27 -1.30
N GLN A 92 -1.23 20.55 -1.48
CA GLN A 92 -0.78 21.41 -2.58
C GLN A 92 -0.96 20.72 -3.94
N LEU A 93 -0.67 19.42 -4.04
CA LEU A 93 -0.81 18.67 -5.27
C LEU A 93 -2.29 18.47 -5.62
N GLU A 94 -3.12 18.14 -4.64
CA GLU A 94 -4.57 18.02 -4.81
C GLU A 94 -5.17 19.33 -5.36
N LYS A 95 -4.79 20.49 -4.78
CA LYS A 95 -5.24 21.81 -5.24
C LYS A 95 -4.87 22.08 -6.70
N GLU A 96 -3.68 21.67 -7.16
CA GLU A 96 -3.30 21.83 -8.57
C GLU A 96 -4.10 20.94 -9.52
N TYR A 97 -4.39 19.69 -9.13
CA TYR A 97 -5.26 18.80 -9.92
C TYR A 97 -6.69 19.36 -10.02
N GLN A 98 -7.25 19.82 -8.89
CA GLN A 98 -8.58 20.42 -8.84
C GLN A 98 -8.68 21.67 -9.74
N LYS A 99 -7.65 22.53 -9.78
CA LYS A 99 -7.60 23.69 -10.69
C LYS A 99 -7.69 23.31 -12.17
N LEU A 100 -7.18 22.13 -12.53
CA LEU A 100 -7.22 21.61 -13.89
C LEU A 100 -8.48 20.78 -14.19
N GLY A 101 -9.42 20.69 -13.24
CA GLY A 101 -10.66 19.94 -13.37
C GLY A 101 -10.50 18.42 -13.19
N PHE A 102 -9.38 17.96 -12.64
CA PHE A 102 -9.13 16.55 -12.34
C PHE A 102 -9.32 16.26 -10.85
N LYS A 103 -9.85 15.07 -10.55
CA LYS A 103 -9.92 14.54 -9.19
C LYS A 103 -8.69 13.69 -8.89
N ARG A 104 -7.92 14.11 -7.88
CA ARG A 104 -6.85 13.33 -7.26
C ARG A 104 -6.82 13.67 -5.77
N GLU A 105 -7.39 12.80 -4.96
CA GLU A 105 -7.52 12.95 -3.52
C GLU A 105 -6.70 11.86 -2.84
N ARG A 106 -6.10 12.19 -1.70
CA ARG A 106 -5.40 11.22 -0.86
C ARG A 106 -5.78 11.44 0.60
N HIS A 107 -6.15 10.37 1.27
CA HIS A 107 -6.44 10.38 2.71
C HIS A 107 -5.64 9.29 3.41
N ILE A 108 -5.14 9.57 4.60
CA ILE A 108 -4.37 8.61 5.40
C ILE A 108 -5.04 8.45 6.75
N PHE A 109 -5.59 7.26 6.99
CA PHE A 109 -6.29 6.93 8.23
C PHE A 109 -5.49 5.96 9.07
N SER A 110 -5.54 6.15 10.37
CA SER A 110 -5.03 5.21 11.35
C SER A 110 -6.19 4.42 11.96
N LEU A 111 -6.11 3.10 11.88
CA LEU A 111 -7.00 2.18 12.59
C LEU A 111 -6.37 1.86 13.94
N LYS A 112 -7.09 2.17 15.01
CA LYS A 112 -6.59 2.00 16.38
C LYS A 112 -7.52 1.15 17.21
N LYS A 113 -6.93 0.37 18.13
CA LYS A 113 -7.64 -0.33 19.21
C LYS A 113 -7.08 0.16 20.54
N ASN A 114 -7.92 0.71 21.42
CA ASN A 114 -7.46 1.27 22.70
C ASN A 114 -6.28 2.26 22.56
N ASN A 115 -6.29 3.09 21.51
CA ASN A 115 -5.23 4.02 21.10
C ASN A 115 -3.92 3.39 20.59
N ASN A 116 -3.80 2.07 20.53
CA ASN A 116 -2.67 1.41 19.87
C ASN A 116 -2.89 1.39 18.35
N LEU A 117 -1.86 1.72 17.58
CA LEU A 117 -1.89 1.72 16.13
C LEU A 117 -1.88 0.28 15.60
N MET A 118 -2.94 -0.12 14.92
CA MET A 118 -3.09 -1.48 14.39
C MET A 118 -2.77 -1.53 12.90
N ALA A 119 -3.20 -0.50 12.17
CA ALA A 119 -2.98 -0.40 10.73
C ALA A 119 -3.02 1.05 10.25
N ILE A 120 -2.33 1.32 9.15
CA ILE A 120 -2.46 2.56 8.37
C ILE A 120 -3.12 2.26 7.03
N LEU A 121 -4.09 3.10 6.67
CA LEU A 121 -4.85 3.03 5.43
C LEU A 121 -4.57 4.29 4.60
N MET A 122 -3.79 4.16 3.53
CA MET A 122 -3.63 5.21 2.52
C MET A 122 -4.65 5.00 1.40
N VAL A 123 -5.66 5.86 1.37
CA VAL A 123 -6.70 5.88 0.35
C VAL A 123 -6.31 6.84 -0.75
N ASN A 124 -6.15 6.35 -1.97
CA ASN A 124 -5.97 7.18 -3.16
C ASN A 124 -7.23 7.13 -4.02
N ILE A 125 -7.70 8.29 -4.46
CA ILE A 125 -8.87 8.41 -5.34
C ILE A 125 -8.48 9.25 -6.55
N SER A 126 -8.69 8.69 -7.74
CA SER A 126 -8.45 9.40 -8.98
C SER A 126 -9.58 9.19 -9.98
N ASP A 127 -9.66 10.06 -10.99
CA ASP A 127 -10.54 9.85 -12.14
C ASP A 127 -10.20 8.56 -12.91
N ILE A 128 -11.22 7.99 -13.55
CA ILE A 128 -11.15 6.70 -14.27
C ILE A 128 -10.04 6.70 -15.34
N GLY A 129 -9.81 7.84 -16.01
CA GLY A 129 -8.76 7.98 -17.03
C GLY A 129 -7.33 7.90 -16.49
N LEU A 130 -7.13 8.03 -15.17
CA LEU A 130 -5.85 7.93 -14.49
C LEU A 130 -5.68 6.60 -13.75
N ASN A 131 -6.74 5.79 -13.67
CA ASN A 131 -6.74 4.56 -12.91
C ASN A 131 -6.15 3.40 -13.72
N LEU A 132 -4.82 3.33 -13.77
CA LEU A 132 -4.11 2.26 -14.46
C LEU A 132 -4.19 0.96 -13.63
N SER A 133 -5.01 0.01 -14.08
CA SER A 133 -5.19 -1.34 -13.51
C SER A 133 -5.75 -1.39 -12.07
N ASP A 134 -6.52 -0.38 -11.65
CA ASP A 134 -7.09 -0.28 -10.30
C ASP A 134 -6.08 -0.24 -9.14
N LEU A 135 -4.79 0.02 -9.43
CA LEU A 135 -3.73 0.14 -8.42
C LEU A 135 -3.44 1.58 -8.02
N THR A 136 -3.99 2.56 -8.74
CA THR A 136 -3.72 3.99 -8.51
C THR A 136 -4.87 4.70 -7.80
N SER A 137 -6.12 4.24 -8.03
CA SER A 137 -7.27 4.58 -7.20
C SER A 137 -7.64 3.40 -6.28
N CYS A 138 -6.84 3.16 -5.24
CA CYS A 138 -7.00 2.04 -4.32
C CYS A 138 -6.76 2.42 -2.86
N ILE A 139 -7.20 1.54 -1.95
CA ILE A 139 -6.82 1.58 -0.54
C ILE A 139 -5.56 0.74 -0.35
N ASN A 140 -4.47 1.34 0.11
CA ASN A 140 -3.28 0.63 0.56
C ASN A 140 -3.37 0.49 2.08
N ILE A 141 -3.40 -0.74 2.57
CA ILE A 141 -3.51 -1.06 3.98
C ILE A 141 -2.20 -1.70 4.42
N ILE A 142 -1.54 -1.10 5.41
CA ILE A 142 -0.35 -1.63 6.05
C ILE A 142 -0.75 -2.02 7.46
N ILE A 143 -0.70 -3.32 7.77
CA ILE A 143 -0.97 -3.85 9.11
C ILE A 143 0.34 -3.84 9.91
N LEU A 144 0.32 -3.18 11.07
CA LEU A 144 1.44 -3.10 12.00
C LEU A 144 1.29 -4.16 13.10
N ASP A 145 0.09 -4.29 13.64
CA ASP A 145 -0.24 -5.29 14.66
C ASP A 145 -1.46 -6.13 14.25
N SER A 146 -1.27 -7.44 14.19
CA SER A 146 -2.28 -8.43 13.81
C SER A 146 -2.88 -9.21 14.97
N MET A 147 -2.48 -8.94 16.22
CA MET A 147 -2.87 -9.76 17.37
C MET A 147 -4.38 -9.76 17.59
N ASP A 148 -5.00 -8.59 17.46
CA ASP A 148 -6.42 -8.37 17.70
C ASP A 148 -7.22 -7.99 16.45
N LEU A 149 -6.55 -7.75 15.32
CA LEU A 149 -7.18 -7.34 14.09
C LEU A 149 -7.71 -8.56 13.33
N SER A 150 -8.98 -8.90 13.57
CA SER A 150 -9.62 -10.00 12.86
C SER A 150 -10.09 -9.61 11.46
N ARG A 151 -10.34 -10.60 10.61
CA ARG A 151 -11.01 -10.41 9.31
C ARG A 151 -12.32 -9.61 9.41
N GLU A 152 -13.11 -9.79 10.47
CA GLU A 152 -14.36 -9.04 10.67
C GLU A 152 -14.10 -7.56 10.94
N VAL A 153 -13.08 -7.25 11.75
CA VAL A 153 -12.68 -5.87 12.04
C VAL A 153 -12.19 -5.18 10.77
N LEU A 154 -11.35 -5.86 9.97
CA LEU A 154 -10.91 -5.32 8.68
C LEU A 154 -12.09 -5.09 7.74
N HIS A 155 -13.02 -6.02 7.66
CA HIS A 155 -14.23 -5.86 6.84
C HIS A 155 -15.05 -4.63 7.27
N LYS A 156 -15.29 -4.44 8.57
CA LYS A 156 -15.97 -3.25 9.09
C LYS A 156 -15.19 -1.97 8.83
N THR A 157 -13.87 -2.02 8.91
CA THR A 157 -12.99 -0.88 8.58
C THR A 157 -13.17 -0.47 7.12
N LEU A 158 -13.15 -1.43 6.20
CA LEU A 158 -13.39 -1.18 4.77
C LEU A 158 -14.80 -0.63 4.53
N LEU A 159 -15.81 -1.14 5.25
CA LEU A 159 -17.18 -0.64 5.19
C LEU A 159 -17.24 0.86 5.55
N VAL A 160 -16.69 1.24 6.71
CA VAL A 160 -16.61 2.66 7.14
C VAL A 160 -15.93 3.52 6.10
N ILE A 161 -14.76 3.08 5.61
CA ILE A 161 -13.99 3.86 4.63
C ILE A 161 -14.82 4.04 3.35
N THR A 162 -15.41 2.98 2.81
CA THR A 162 -16.22 3.10 1.57
C THR A 162 -17.43 4.02 1.73
N GLU A 163 -18.04 4.08 2.92
CA GLU A 163 -19.10 5.04 3.21
C GLU A 163 -18.60 6.48 3.27
N ILE A 164 -17.47 6.75 3.95
CA ILE A 164 -16.82 8.06 3.97
C ILE A 164 -16.54 8.52 2.52
N LEU A 165 -16.06 7.61 1.67
CA LEU A 165 -15.74 7.88 0.27
C LEU A 165 -16.97 7.92 -0.66
N LYS A 166 -18.15 7.51 -0.18
CA LYS A 166 -19.38 7.33 -0.97
C LYS A 166 -19.15 6.46 -2.22
N ARG A 167 -18.41 5.36 -2.06
CA ARG A 167 -18.10 4.40 -3.14
C ARG A 167 -18.65 3.01 -2.80
N GLN A 168 -19.22 2.35 -3.80
CA GLN A 168 -19.71 0.97 -3.65
C GLN A 168 -18.62 -0.07 -3.88
N GLU A 169 -17.57 0.27 -4.62
CA GLU A 169 -16.47 -0.63 -4.95
C GLU A 169 -15.15 0.11 -4.97
N ILE A 170 -14.11 -0.53 -4.44
CA ILE A 170 -12.74 -0.04 -4.45
C ILE A 170 -11.75 -1.20 -4.40
N SER A 171 -10.63 -1.06 -5.10
CA SER A 171 -9.52 -2.00 -5.00
C SER A 171 -8.74 -1.80 -3.70
N VAL A 172 -8.25 -2.90 -3.13
CA VAL A 172 -7.46 -2.92 -1.90
C VAL A 172 -6.12 -3.62 -2.16
N LEU A 173 -5.03 -2.99 -1.73
CA LEU A 173 -3.71 -3.57 -1.57
C LEU A 173 -3.43 -3.73 -0.08
N LEU A 174 -3.17 -4.94 0.39
CA LEU A 174 -3.00 -5.24 1.81
C LEU A 174 -1.62 -5.87 2.05
N TYR A 175 -0.87 -5.24 2.95
CA TYR A 175 0.44 -5.67 3.44
C TYR A 175 0.37 -5.92 4.95
N PRO A 176 1.06 -6.94 5.48
CA PRO A 176 1.81 -7.96 4.74
C PRO A 176 0.89 -9.09 4.24
N VAL A 177 1.37 -9.87 3.25
CA VAL A 177 0.66 -11.07 2.77
C VAL A 177 0.38 -12.06 3.89
N SER A 178 1.30 -12.21 4.84
CA SER A 178 1.18 -13.12 5.98
C SER A 178 -0.06 -12.86 6.85
N TYR A 179 -0.47 -11.59 6.97
CA TYR A 179 -1.70 -11.24 7.67
C TYR A 179 -2.94 -11.76 6.93
N ALA A 180 -2.99 -11.58 5.61
CA ALA A 180 -4.09 -12.06 4.78
C ALA A 180 -4.22 -13.58 4.80
N GLU A 181 -3.08 -14.29 4.78
CA GLU A 181 -3.05 -15.75 4.91
C GLU A 181 -3.53 -16.21 6.30
N LYS A 182 -3.04 -15.57 7.38
CA LYS A 182 -3.45 -15.86 8.77
C LYS A 182 -4.94 -15.69 8.99
N GLU A 183 -5.51 -14.58 8.51
CA GLU A 183 -6.93 -14.24 8.67
C GLU A 183 -7.83 -14.84 7.58
N LEU A 184 -7.27 -15.68 6.70
CA LEU A 184 -7.97 -16.33 5.59
C LEU A 184 -8.78 -15.34 4.74
N ILE A 185 -8.17 -14.19 4.44
CA ILE A 185 -8.77 -13.17 3.58
C ILE A 185 -8.69 -13.67 2.14
N PRO A 186 -9.83 -13.77 1.42
CA PRO A 186 -9.80 -14.12 0.01
C PRO A 186 -9.21 -12.98 -0.80
N TYR A 187 -8.27 -13.30 -1.69
CA TYR A 187 -7.65 -12.34 -2.60
C TYR A 187 -7.54 -12.89 -4.01
N GLU A 188 -7.48 -11.98 -4.98
CA GLU A 188 -7.45 -12.32 -6.41
C GLU A 188 -6.02 -12.52 -6.90
N LYS A 189 -5.09 -11.71 -6.39
CA LYS A 189 -3.71 -11.60 -6.90
C LYS A 189 -2.76 -11.23 -5.78
N ILE A 190 -1.48 -11.52 -6.00
CA ILE A 190 -0.37 -10.91 -5.25
C ILE A 190 0.38 -9.99 -6.20
N TYR A 191 0.47 -8.72 -5.83
CA TYR A 191 1.33 -7.75 -6.53
C TYR A 191 2.60 -7.54 -5.72
N THR A 192 3.73 -7.59 -6.42
CA THR A 192 5.01 -7.16 -5.87
C THR A 192 5.24 -5.71 -6.24
N MET A 193 5.37 -4.85 -5.23
CA MET A 193 5.90 -3.50 -5.38
C MET A 193 7.42 -3.60 -5.47
N TRP A 194 8.00 -3.06 -6.55
CA TRP A 194 9.45 -2.93 -6.69
C TRP A 194 9.85 -1.47 -6.67
N ILE A 195 10.88 -1.18 -5.87
CA ILE A 195 11.40 0.16 -5.69
C ILE A 195 12.91 0.12 -5.87
N MET A 196 13.45 1.04 -6.65
CA MET A 196 14.89 1.25 -6.82
C MET A 196 15.23 2.69 -6.53
N ASN A 197 16.23 2.88 -5.68
CA ASN A 197 16.84 4.16 -5.46
C ASN A 197 17.75 4.50 -6.65
N LEU A 198 17.39 5.55 -7.39
CA LEU A 198 18.06 5.94 -8.63
C LEU A 198 19.51 6.38 -8.44
N LYS A 199 19.98 6.60 -7.21
CA LYS A 199 21.40 6.84 -6.91
C LYS A 199 22.28 5.61 -7.17
N TYR A 200 21.70 4.42 -7.40
CA TYR A 200 22.42 3.15 -7.54
C TYR A 200 22.12 2.39 -8.84
N THR A 201 21.77 3.11 -9.92
CA THR A 201 21.36 2.55 -11.23
C THR A 201 22.41 1.69 -11.92
N ASP A 202 23.70 1.92 -11.69
CA ASP A 202 24.78 1.13 -12.31
C ASP A 202 24.63 -0.38 -12.08
N SER A 203 24.21 -0.78 -10.89
CA SER A 203 24.05 -2.19 -10.54
C SER A 203 22.84 -2.82 -11.26
N TYR A 204 21.80 -2.02 -11.50
CA TYR A 204 20.67 -2.43 -12.32
C TYR A 204 21.09 -2.66 -13.78
N PHE A 205 21.77 -1.70 -14.42
CA PHE A 205 22.20 -1.86 -15.82
C PHE A 205 23.15 -3.05 -16.00
N LYS A 206 24.09 -3.26 -15.06
CA LYS A 206 24.95 -4.46 -15.07
C LYS A 206 24.16 -5.76 -15.01
N TYR A 207 23.08 -5.80 -14.23
CA TYR A 207 22.19 -6.97 -14.17
C TYR A 207 21.44 -7.19 -15.48
N ILE A 208 20.84 -6.12 -16.03
CA ILE A 208 20.09 -6.19 -17.29
C ILE A 208 20.98 -6.60 -18.46
N ASP A 209 22.19 -6.06 -18.57
CA ASP A 209 23.14 -6.45 -19.62
C ASP A 209 23.47 -7.95 -19.57
N ARG A 210 23.65 -8.50 -18.35
CA ARG A 210 23.86 -9.94 -18.17
C ARG A 210 22.61 -10.72 -18.54
N LEU A 211 21.45 -10.27 -18.09
CA LEU A 211 20.17 -10.92 -18.36
C LEU A 211 19.89 -11.04 -19.86
N LEU A 212 20.11 -9.96 -20.61
CA LEU A 212 19.88 -9.89 -22.07
C LEU A 212 20.92 -10.64 -22.89
N ARG A 213 22.13 -10.86 -22.37
CA ARG A 213 23.16 -11.69 -23.05
C ARG A 213 22.85 -13.18 -23.03
N PHE A 214 21.98 -13.64 -22.12
CA PHE A 214 21.59 -15.05 -21.95
C PHE A 214 20.10 -15.30 -22.25
N THR A 215 19.46 -14.39 -23.00
CA THR A 215 18.09 -14.55 -23.51
C THR A 215 18.14 -14.54 -25.03
#